data_AF-A0A946IAI0-F1
#
_entry.id   AF-A0A946IAI0-F1
#
_cell.length_a   1.000
_cell.length_b   1.000
_cell.length_c   1.000
_cell.angle_alpha   90.00
_cell.angle_beta   90.00
_cell.angle_gamma   90.00
#
_symmetry.space_group_name_H-M   'P 1'
#
loop_
_entity.id
_entity.type
_entity.pdbx_description
1 polymer ?
#
loop_
_entity_poly.entity_id
_entity_poly.type
_entity_poly.pdbx_seq_one_letter_code
_entity_poly.pdbx_strand_id
1 'polypeptide(L)'
;MTDLDLCYLPATDAIKQFKAKTLSPVELLDALIRRAEEVEPVINAFTYRHFDEAMDKAKKAEAKYASGGRTRALEGLPIGIKDESFIKGKPTSSGSLIMKDFVADRTSVGNERIMRAGG
;
A
#
# COMPACT_ATOMS: atom_id res chain seq x y z
N MET A 1 -1.01 -10.87 18.57
CA MET A 1 -1.84 -10.55 17.39
C MET A 1 -1.39 -11.52 16.31
N THR A 2 -2.31 -12.27 15.71
CA THR A 2 -1.97 -13.16 14.58
C THR A 2 -1.81 -12.34 13.30
N ASP A 3 -1.17 -12.89 12.27
CA ASP A 3 -1.08 -12.25 10.95
C ASP A 3 -2.48 -11.92 10.39
N LEU A 4 -3.47 -12.78 10.66
CA LEU A 4 -4.84 -12.55 10.22
C LEU A 4 -5.49 -11.35 10.95
N ASP A 5 -5.23 -11.18 12.24
CA ASP A 5 -5.72 -10.02 13.00
C ASP A 5 -5.18 -8.71 12.41
N LEU A 6 -3.91 -8.69 11.97
CA LEU A 6 -3.31 -7.53 11.31
C LEU A 6 -4.01 -7.18 10.00
N CYS A 7 -4.47 -8.19 9.25
CA CYS A 7 -5.18 -7.98 7.98
C CYS A 7 -6.56 -7.30 8.15
N TYR A 8 -7.13 -7.33 9.36
CA TYR A 8 -8.40 -6.68 9.69
C TYR A 8 -8.23 -5.44 10.59
N LEU A 9 -6.98 -5.01 10.83
CA LEU A 9 -6.69 -3.86 11.69
C LEU A 9 -7.16 -2.55 11.04
N PRO A 10 -7.98 -1.72 11.72
CA PRO A 10 -8.36 -0.42 11.19
C PRO A 10 -7.14 0.49 10.97
N ALA A 11 -7.14 1.21 9.85
CA ALA A 11 -6.03 2.11 9.48
C ALA A 11 -5.67 3.13 10.58
N THR A 12 -6.68 3.65 11.30
CA THR A 12 -6.47 4.56 12.42
C THR A 12 -5.74 3.91 13.59
N ASP A 13 -5.98 2.62 13.83
CA ASP A 13 -5.34 1.88 14.92
C ASP A 13 -3.94 1.41 14.52
N ALA A 14 -3.72 1.06 13.25
CA ALA A 14 -2.38 0.86 12.70
C ALA A 14 -1.52 2.13 12.91
N ILE A 15 -2.01 3.32 12.54
CA ILE A 15 -1.29 4.58 12.76
C ILE A 15 -0.97 4.82 14.25
N LYS A 16 -1.93 4.54 15.16
CA LYS A 16 -1.68 4.67 16.61
C LYS A 16 -0.55 3.74 17.06
N GLN A 17 -0.56 2.49 16.61
CA GLN A 17 0.45 1.50 16.96
C GLN A 17 1.82 1.81 16.33
N PHE A 18 1.86 2.33 15.11
CA PHE A 18 3.10 2.81 14.47
C PHE A 18 3.74 3.94 15.29
N LYS A 19 2.93 4.91 15.75
CA LYS A 19 3.39 6.00 16.64
C LYS A 19 3.87 5.48 17.99
N ALA A 20 3.18 4.48 18.54
CA ALA A 20 3.56 3.82 19.79
C ALA A 20 4.75 2.86 19.63
N LYS A 21 5.20 2.60 18.39
CA LYS A 21 6.26 1.64 18.05
C LYS A 21 5.95 0.21 18.51
N THR A 22 4.68 -0.13 18.63
CA THR A 22 4.21 -1.49 18.99
C THR A 22 3.86 -2.33 17.77
N LEU A 23 3.86 -1.70 16.59
CA LEU A 23 3.71 -2.33 15.28
C LEU A 23 4.52 -1.50 14.29
N SER A 24 5.17 -2.14 13.33
CA SER A 24 5.87 -1.51 12.21
C SER A 24 4.99 -1.49 10.95
N PRO A 25 5.11 -0.44 10.10
CA PRO A 25 4.59 -0.48 8.72
C PRO A 25 5.05 -1.71 7.92
N VAL A 26 6.28 -2.18 8.16
CA VAL A 26 6.85 -3.38 7.51
C VAL A 26 6.10 -4.63 7.96
N GLU A 27 5.89 -4.79 9.26
CA GLU A 27 5.15 -5.93 9.82
C GLU A 27 3.71 -5.99 9.30
N LEU A 28 3.02 -4.84 9.24
CA LEU A 28 1.66 -4.79 8.70
C LEU A 28 1.62 -5.17 7.21
N LEU A 29 2.53 -4.59 6.41
CA LEU A 29 2.55 -4.86 4.97
C LEU A 29 2.91 -6.32 4.68
N ASP A 30 3.86 -6.90 5.41
CA ASP A 30 4.27 -8.29 5.26
C ASP A 30 3.10 -9.26 5.54
N ALA A 31 2.34 -9.03 6.62
CA ALA A 31 1.14 -9.81 6.93
C ALA A 31 0.08 -9.72 5.80
N LEU A 32 -0.12 -8.52 5.25
CA LEU A 32 -1.06 -8.29 4.15
C LEU A 32 -0.61 -8.95 2.84
N ILE A 33 0.69 -8.93 2.52
CA ILE A 33 1.25 -9.59 1.34
C ILE A 33 1.05 -11.10 1.44
N ARG A 34 1.40 -11.71 2.58
CA ARG A 34 1.18 -13.14 2.82
C ARG A 34 -0.28 -13.53 2.65
N ARG A 35 -1.18 -12.74 3.22
CA ARG A 35 -2.62 -12.98 3.09
C ARG A 35 -3.10 -12.84 1.64
N ALA A 36 -2.61 -11.82 0.93
CA ALA A 36 -2.91 -11.65 -0.48
C ALA A 36 -2.46 -12.88 -1.27
N GLU A 37 -1.20 -13.30 -1.15
CA GLU A 37 -0.66 -14.47 -1.87
C GLU A 37 -1.44 -15.77 -1.59
N GLU A 38 -1.91 -15.96 -0.36
CA GLU A 38 -2.71 -17.12 0.04
C GLU A 38 -4.08 -17.17 -0.67
N VAL A 39 -4.80 -16.05 -0.74
CA VAL A 39 -6.21 -16.03 -1.21
C VAL A 39 -6.36 -15.69 -2.68
N GLU A 40 -5.38 -15.00 -3.24
CA GLU A 40 -5.43 -14.45 -4.58
C GLU A 40 -5.63 -15.47 -5.71
N PRO A 41 -5.17 -16.75 -5.62
CA PRO A 41 -5.52 -17.77 -6.61
C PRO A 41 -7.03 -18.01 -6.76
N VAL A 42 -7.83 -17.70 -5.74
CA VAL A 42 -9.29 -17.86 -5.74
C VAL A 42 -9.99 -16.51 -5.96
N ILE A 43 -9.50 -15.45 -5.30
CA ILE A 43 -10.14 -14.14 -5.30
C ILE A 43 -9.78 -13.32 -6.54
N ASN A 44 -8.53 -13.39 -6.99
CA ASN A 44 -8.01 -12.65 -8.14
C ASN A 44 -8.32 -11.14 -8.09
N ALA A 45 -7.99 -10.49 -6.98
CA ALA A 45 -8.31 -9.08 -6.71
C ALA A 45 -7.32 -8.09 -7.33
N PHE A 46 -6.05 -8.48 -7.55
CA PHE A 46 -5.00 -7.56 -7.96
C PHE A 46 -4.65 -7.71 -9.45
N THR A 47 -4.89 -6.66 -10.23
CA THR A 47 -4.40 -6.60 -11.62
C THR A 47 -2.87 -6.53 -11.69
N TYR A 48 -2.27 -5.71 -10.82
CA TYR A 48 -0.83 -5.52 -10.72
C TYR A 48 -0.41 -5.49 -9.26
N ARG A 49 0.69 -6.19 -8.94
CA ARG A 49 1.26 -6.23 -7.58
C ARG A 49 2.60 -5.48 -7.60
N HIS A 50 2.70 -4.46 -6.75
CA HIS A 50 3.91 -3.63 -6.60
C HIS A 50 4.53 -3.83 -5.21
N PHE A 51 4.58 -5.09 -4.74
CA PHE A 51 4.95 -5.43 -3.37
C PHE A 51 6.38 -5.00 -3.00
N ASP A 52 7.35 -5.14 -3.91
CA ASP A 52 8.73 -4.70 -3.65
C ASP A 52 8.81 -3.19 -3.41
N GLU A 53 8.15 -2.39 -4.28
CA GLU A 53 8.10 -0.93 -4.11
C GLU A 53 7.34 -0.54 -2.83
N ALA A 54 6.25 -1.24 -2.52
CA ALA A 54 5.50 -1.02 -1.29
C ALA A 54 6.36 -1.31 -0.05
N MET A 55 7.16 -2.38 -0.08
CA MET A 55 8.06 -2.77 0.99
C MET A 55 9.17 -1.74 1.22
N ASP A 56 9.74 -1.20 0.14
CA ASP A 56 10.71 -0.10 0.23
C ASP A 56 10.11 1.17 0.84
N LYS A 57 8.84 1.47 0.53
CA LYS A 57 8.12 2.58 1.16
C LYS A 57 7.82 2.32 2.63
N ALA A 58 7.43 1.09 3.00
CA ALA A 58 7.17 0.70 4.38
C ALA A 58 8.44 0.84 5.25
N LYS A 59 9.59 0.38 4.77
CA LYS A 59 10.89 0.57 5.46
C LYS A 59 11.24 2.04 5.67
N LYS A 60 10.98 2.90 4.69
CA LYS A 60 11.18 4.36 4.82
C LYS A 60 10.23 4.97 5.85
N ALA A 61 8.99 4.50 5.92
CA ALA A 61 8.02 4.94 6.92
C ALA A 61 8.42 4.47 8.33
N GLU A 62 8.81 3.21 8.49
CA GLU A 62 9.33 2.66 9.73
C GLU A 62 10.51 3.48 10.27
N ALA A 63 11.48 3.83 9.43
CA ALA A 63 12.61 4.67 9.81
C ALA A 63 12.18 6.06 10.34
N LYS A 64 11.12 6.65 9.78
CA LYS A 64 10.57 7.93 10.27
C LYS A 64 9.91 7.76 11.64
N TYR A 65 9.13 6.71 11.83
CA TYR A 65 8.54 6.40 13.14
C TYR A 65 9.62 6.13 14.19
N ALA A 66 10.64 5.33 13.85
CA ALA A 66 11.75 4.97 14.72
C ALA A 66 12.53 6.21 15.19
N SER A 67 12.84 7.12 14.27
CA SER A 67 13.57 8.37 14.55
C SER A 67 12.73 9.46 15.24
N GLY A 68 11.41 9.27 15.39
CA GLY A 68 10.52 10.31 15.90
C GLY A 68 10.34 11.49 14.94
N GLY A 69 10.64 11.28 13.65
CA GLY A 69 10.50 12.29 12.60
C GLY A 69 9.05 12.67 12.33
N ARG A 70 8.85 13.75 11.56
CA ARG A 70 7.51 14.19 11.16
C ARG A 70 6.85 13.14 10.26
N THR A 71 5.75 12.55 10.74
CA THR A 71 4.91 11.62 9.99
C THR A 71 3.79 12.35 9.27
N ARG A 72 3.42 11.87 8.08
CA ARG A 72 2.28 12.37 7.31
C ARG A 72 0.97 11.64 7.69
N ALA A 73 -0.16 12.09 7.15
CA ALA A 73 -1.49 11.60 7.56
C ALA A 73 -1.73 10.10 7.29
N LEU A 74 -1.11 9.54 6.24
CA LEU A 74 -1.23 8.13 5.84
C LEU A 74 0.13 7.40 5.93
N GLU A 75 1.12 7.97 6.62
CA GLU A 75 2.49 7.44 6.64
C GLU A 75 2.52 5.95 7.00
N GLY A 76 3.03 5.13 6.07
CA GLY A 76 3.23 3.70 6.30
C GLY A 76 1.99 2.83 6.17
N LEU A 77 0.82 3.41 5.85
CA LEU A 77 -0.37 2.61 5.54
C LEU A 77 -0.26 1.99 4.13
N PRO A 78 -0.51 0.69 3.97
CA PRO A 78 -0.64 0.06 2.66
C PRO A 78 -1.89 0.54 1.93
N ILE A 79 -1.76 0.86 0.63
CA ILE A 79 -2.86 1.35 -0.20
C ILE A 79 -3.02 0.48 -1.43
N GLY A 80 -4.25 -0.01 -1.64
CA GLY A 80 -4.69 -0.56 -2.93
C GLY A 80 -5.26 0.56 -3.80
N ILE A 81 -4.79 0.65 -5.05
CA ILE A 81 -5.30 1.60 -6.05
C ILE A 81 -6.02 0.80 -7.12
N LYS A 82 -7.28 1.15 -7.39
CA LYS A 82 -8.08 0.48 -8.41
C LYS A 82 -7.45 0.69 -9.78
N ASP A 83 -7.43 -0.37 -10.60
CA ASP A 83 -6.95 -0.39 -11.97
C ASP A 83 -7.88 0.39 -12.91
N GLU A 84 -8.04 1.67 -12.63
CA GLU A 84 -8.75 2.70 -13.40
C GLU A 84 -8.15 4.09 -13.11
N SER A 85 -7.36 4.21 -12.02
CA SER A 85 -6.73 5.44 -11.58
C SER A 85 -5.23 5.39 -11.83
N PHE A 86 -4.70 6.40 -12.51
CA PHE A 86 -3.34 6.38 -13.02
C PHE A 86 -2.27 6.63 -11.96
N ILE A 87 -1.15 5.92 -12.11
CA ILE A 87 0.13 6.23 -11.48
C ILE A 87 1.15 6.36 -12.61
N LYS A 88 1.85 7.50 -12.69
CA LYS A 88 2.83 7.75 -13.74
C LYS A 88 3.87 6.63 -13.81
N GLY A 89 4.10 6.10 -15.01
CA GLY A 89 5.06 5.03 -15.28
C GLY A 89 4.58 3.63 -14.86
N LYS A 90 3.32 3.47 -14.45
CA LYS A 90 2.73 2.17 -14.12
C LYS A 90 1.65 1.79 -15.13
N PRO A 91 1.43 0.48 -15.34
CA PRO A 91 0.36 0.02 -16.19
C PRO A 91 -1.02 0.37 -15.59
N THR A 92 -2.00 0.62 -16.45
CA THR A 92 -3.40 0.73 -16.05
C THR A 92 -4.29 0.18 -17.14
N SER A 93 -4.93 -0.96 -16.90
CA SER A 93 -5.72 -1.63 -17.93
C SER A 93 -7.19 -1.19 -17.93
N SER A 94 -7.66 -0.48 -16.91
CA SER A 94 -9.09 -0.14 -16.78
C SER A 94 -9.98 -1.40 -16.81
N GLY A 95 -9.44 -2.56 -16.44
CA GLY A 95 -10.10 -3.87 -16.60
C GLY A 95 -10.41 -4.26 -18.06
N SER A 96 -9.72 -3.69 -19.04
CA SER A 96 -10.00 -3.87 -20.47
C SER A 96 -8.79 -4.37 -21.26
N LEU A 97 -9.01 -5.39 -22.08
CA LEU A 97 -7.98 -5.94 -22.97
C LEU A 97 -7.46 -4.94 -24.01
N ILE A 98 -8.27 -3.91 -24.34
CA ILE A 98 -7.85 -2.83 -25.26
C ILE A 98 -6.72 -2.00 -24.63
N MET A 99 -6.71 -1.89 -23.30
CA MET A 99 -5.79 -1.05 -22.54
C MET A 99 -4.69 -1.88 -21.85
N LYS A 100 -4.57 -3.18 -22.14
CA LYS A 100 -3.65 -4.10 -21.44
C LYS A 100 -2.18 -3.64 -21.43
N ASP A 101 -1.75 -2.94 -22.49
CA ASP A 101 -0.39 -2.46 -22.68
C ASP A 101 -0.25 -0.94 -22.38
N PHE A 102 -1.31 -0.31 -21.86
CA PHE A 102 -1.29 1.12 -21.54
C PHE A 102 -0.46 1.37 -20.27
N VAL A 103 0.48 2.31 -20.38
CA VAL A 103 1.27 2.83 -19.25
C VAL A 103 0.98 4.32 -19.12
N ALA A 104 0.57 4.75 -17.91
CA ALA A 104 0.17 6.13 -17.70
C ALA A 104 1.37 7.09 -17.73
N ASP A 105 1.20 8.25 -18.35
CA ASP A 105 2.19 9.35 -18.40
C ASP A 105 2.06 10.35 -17.24
N ARG A 106 0.98 10.24 -16.47
CA ARG A 106 0.63 11.10 -15.33
C ARG A 106 0.02 10.31 -14.19
N THR A 107 0.06 10.88 -13.00
CA THR A 107 -0.64 10.35 -11.82
C THR A 107 -1.95 11.09 -11.63
N SER A 108 -3.04 10.37 -11.36
CA SER A 108 -4.33 11.00 -11.03
C SER A 108 -4.21 11.85 -9.76
N VAL A 109 -4.88 13.01 -9.72
CA VAL A 109 -4.78 13.97 -8.59
C VAL A 109 -5.11 13.33 -7.23
N GLY A 110 -6.06 12.39 -7.19
CA GLY A 110 -6.37 11.62 -5.97
C GLY A 110 -5.18 10.79 -5.50
N ASN A 111 -4.57 10.02 -6.40
CA ASN A 111 -3.39 9.21 -6.12
C ASN A 111 -2.18 10.08 -5.71
N GLU A 112 -1.98 11.22 -6.36
CA GLU A 112 -0.92 12.17 -5.96
C GLU A 112 -1.10 12.64 -4.52
N ARG A 113 -2.32 12.97 -4.11
CA ARG A 113 -2.62 13.42 -2.74
C ARG A 113 -2.39 12.32 -1.72
N ILE A 114 -2.78 11.07 -2.03
CA ILE A 114 -2.54 9.90 -1.18
C ILE A 114 -1.03 9.67 -0.99
N MET A 115 -0.27 9.63 -2.09
CA MET A 115 1.20 9.44 -2.04
C MET A 115 1.90 10.57 -1.28
N ARG A 116 1.46 11.82 -1.48
CA ARG A 116 1.96 12.99 -0.73
C ARG A 116 1.62 12.91 0.75
N ALA A 117 0.48 12.30 1.11
CA ALA A 117 0.09 12.04 2.50
C ALA A 117 0.77 10.81 3.11
N GLY A 118 1.52 10.03 2.33
CA GLY A 118 2.40 8.97 2.82
C GLY A 118 1.90 7.53 2.71
N GLY A 119 0.81 7.33 1.96
CA GLY A 119 0.43 6.03 1.43
C GLY A 119 1.13 5.70 0.12
#